data_AF-A0A8T7AGU3-F1
#
_entry.id   AF-A0A8T7AGU3-F1
#
_cell.length_a   1.000
_cell.length_b   1.000
_cell.length_c   1.000
_cell.angle_alpha   90.00
_cell.angle_beta   90.00
_cell.angle_gamma   90.00
#
_symmetry.space_group_name_H-M   'P 1'
#
loop_
_entity.id
_entity.type
_entity.pdbx_description
1 polymer ?
#
loop_
_entity_poly.entity_id
_entity_poly.type
_entity_poly.pdbx_seq_one_letter_code
_entity_poly.pdbx_strand_id
1 'polypeptide(L)'
;MNKTLLIAAQEWKYLIKAPLAWTVLGVVTAVMAWVFLSQIEAFQQIAHELMNLHKSPGVTGFVVTPTYSTASIILMMIIPVLAMNSFQRERHDGRTILLAAAPLQSSHIVLGKFLGLCLFLALVVFVISLMPLSLRLGAPIDLVTLLLNALGLWLLLISFAAITLYLACISKEPVITLSLSIGVLLLLWLVDWSSHTGLDDNAFARYLSIMKHYQNLLKARLNSMDLVYFASLIGLFLFLSIRHLERERERV
;
A
#
# COMPACT_ATOMS: atom_id res chain seq x y z
N MET A 1 -6.19 -28.88 3.29
CA MET A 1 -5.44 -27.63 3.57
C MET A 1 -5.44 -26.79 2.30
N ASN A 2 -6.05 -25.60 2.32
CA ASN A 2 -6.26 -24.80 1.10
C ASN A 2 -4.91 -24.43 0.47
N LYS A 3 -4.66 -24.87 -0.77
CA LYS A 3 -3.38 -24.69 -1.48
C LYS A 3 -2.96 -23.20 -1.56
N THR A 4 -3.94 -22.29 -1.61
CA THR A 4 -3.75 -20.83 -1.55
C THR A 4 -3.07 -20.35 -0.26
N LEU A 5 -3.53 -20.82 0.89
CA LEU A 5 -3.02 -20.41 2.20
C LEU A 5 -1.59 -20.91 2.42
N LEU A 6 -1.24 -22.08 1.86
CA LEU A 6 0.13 -22.58 1.91
C LEU A 6 1.10 -21.70 1.12
N ILE A 7 0.70 -21.30 -0.09
CA ILE A 7 1.49 -20.38 -0.93
C ILE A 7 1.62 -19.03 -0.21
N ALA A 8 0.53 -18.50 0.36
CA ALA A 8 0.56 -17.25 1.10
C ALA A 8 1.50 -17.31 2.31
N ALA A 9 1.43 -18.38 3.11
CA ALA A 9 2.31 -18.57 4.26
C ALA A 9 3.78 -18.72 3.85
N GLN A 10 4.05 -19.34 2.71
CA GLN A 10 5.40 -19.47 2.16
C GLN A 10 5.93 -18.11 1.70
N GLU A 11 5.13 -17.32 0.98
CA GLU A 11 5.52 -15.98 0.51
C GLU A 11 5.77 -15.02 1.69
N TRP A 12 4.91 -15.04 2.70
CA TRP A 12 5.11 -14.27 3.94
C TRP A 12 6.41 -14.67 4.66
N LYS A 13 6.65 -15.98 4.86
CA LYS A 13 7.88 -16.47 5.49
C LYS A 13 9.11 -16.08 4.67
N TYR A 14 8.99 -16.08 3.36
CA TYR A 14 10.06 -15.64 2.48
C TYR A 14 10.34 -14.15 2.68
N LEU A 15 9.32 -13.28 2.63
CA LEU A 15 9.49 -11.84 2.81
C LEU A 15 10.12 -11.52 4.16
N ILE A 16 9.70 -12.22 5.22
CA ILE A 16 10.31 -12.09 6.56
C ILE A 16 11.74 -12.60 6.62
N LYS A 17 12.17 -13.52 5.77
CA LYS A 17 13.57 -13.98 5.76
C LYS A 17 14.45 -13.18 4.81
N ALA A 18 13.85 -12.39 3.91
CA ALA A 18 14.58 -11.65 2.90
C ALA A 18 15.30 -10.45 3.55
N PRO A 19 16.64 -10.33 3.43
CA PRO A 19 17.38 -9.22 4.01
C PRO A 19 16.91 -7.87 3.45
N LEU A 20 16.56 -7.83 2.16
CA LEU A 20 16.00 -6.64 1.51
C LEU A 20 14.70 -6.15 2.19
N ALA A 21 13.83 -7.05 2.66
CA ALA A 21 12.58 -6.64 3.30
C ALA A 21 12.84 -5.96 4.65
N TRP A 22 13.82 -6.46 5.42
CA TRP A 22 14.23 -5.86 6.68
C TRP A 22 14.97 -4.54 6.50
N THR A 23 15.84 -4.41 5.50
CA THR A 23 16.51 -3.15 5.22
C THR A 23 15.51 -2.08 4.81
N VAL A 24 14.56 -2.43 3.93
CA VAL A 24 13.47 -1.54 3.53
C VAL A 24 12.62 -1.15 4.74
N LEU A 25 12.21 -2.11 5.58
CA LEU A 25 11.43 -1.83 6.78
C LEU A 25 12.19 -0.92 7.74
N GLY A 26 13.47 -1.18 7.99
CA GLY A 26 14.33 -0.35 8.83
C GLY A 26 14.46 1.09 8.30
N VAL A 27 14.71 1.25 7.00
CA VAL A 27 14.79 2.58 6.38
C VAL A 27 13.46 3.31 6.43
N VAL A 28 12.35 2.66 6.07
CA VAL A 28 11.01 3.25 6.11
C VAL A 28 10.66 3.67 7.52
N THR A 29 10.90 2.82 8.53
CA THR A 29 10.61 3.15 9.92
C THR A 29 11.49 4.28 10.45
N ALA A 30 12.77 4.35 10.08
CA ALA A 30 13.64 5.46 10.44
C ALA A 30 13.16 6.79 9.83
N VAL A 31 12.81 6.80 8.54
CA VAL A 31 12.26 7.99 7.86
C VAL A 31 10.93 8.39 8.48
N MET A 32 10.05 7.43 8.75
CA MET A 32 8.75 7.70 9.38
C MET A 32 8.90 8.21 10.81
N ALA A 33 9.87 7.72 11.58
CA ALA A 33 10.17 8.22 12.92
C ALA A 33 10.63 9.68 12.86
N TRP A 34 11.52 10.02 11.92
CA TRP A 34 11.94 11.40 11.69
C TRP A 34 10.77 12.32 11.34
N VAL A 35 9.93 11.90 10.37
CA VAL A 35 8.72 12.65 9.99
C VAL A 35 7.79 12.84 11.18
N PHE A 36 7.54 11.78 11.95
CA PHE A 36 6.65 11.83 13.10
C PHE A 36 7.15 12.79 14.19
N LEU A 37 8.44 12.76 14.50
CA LEU A 37 9.08 13.71 15.43
C LEU A 37 8.94 15.14 14.92
N SER A 38 9.20 15.37 13.63
CA SER A 38 9.01 16.68 12.99
C SER A 38 7.57 17.18 13.10
N GLN A 39 6.57 16.31 12.98
CA GLN A 39 5.16 16.69 13.17
C GLN A 39 4.81 17.00 14.63
N ILE A 40 5.43 16.31 15.59
CA ILE A 40 5.27 16.63 17.01
C ILE A 40 5.87 18.01 17.32
N GLU A 41 7.07 18.31 16.81
CA GLU A 41 7.71 19.62 16.98
C GLU A 41 6.86 20.73 16.35
N ALA A 42 6.36 20.52 15.14
CA ALA A 42 5.45 21.45 14.48
C ALA A 42 4.16 21.67 15.30
N PHE A 43 3.60 20.60 15.86
CA PHE A 43 2.43 20.70 16.74
C PHE A 43 2.74 21.50 18.02
N GLN A 44 3.90 21.30 18.66
CA GLN A 44 4.27 22.03 19.89
C GLN A 44 4.43 23.54 19.68
N GLN A 45 4.92 23.95 18.50
CA GLN A 45 5.02 25.37 18.12
C GLN A 45 3.63 26.01 18.02
N ILE A 46 2.68 25.31 17.39
CA ILE A 46 1.32 25.81 17.15
C ILE A 46 0.41 25.58 18.37
N ALA A 47 0.76 24.66 19.27
CA ALA A 47 -0.02 24.32 20.46
C ALA A 47 -0.24 25.54 21.38
N HIS A 48 0.74 26.44 21.46
CA HIS A 48 0.64 27.68 22.25
C HIS A 48 -0.43 28.64 21.69
N GLU A 49 -0.63 28.67 20.37
CA GLU A 49 -1.66 29.48 19.73
C GLU A 49 -3.03 28.78 19.75
N LEU A 50 -3.04 27.45 19.63
CA LEU A 50 -4.27 26.64 19.62
C LEU A 50 -4.98 26.61 20.97
N MET A 51 -4.28 26.81 22.09
CA MET A 51 -4.90 26.98 23.41
C MET A 51 -5.84 28.19 23.48
N ASN A 52 -5.67 29.18 22.60
CA ASN A 52 -6.52 30.37 22.54
C ASN A 52 -7.77 30.18 21.65
N LEU A 53 -7.90 29.04 20.96
CA LEU A 53 -9.03 28.74 20.06
C LEU A 53 -9.98 27.71 20.68
N HIS A 54 -11.27 28.04 20.77
CA HIS A 54 -12.33 27.21 21.37
C HIS A 54 -12.61 25.87 20.65
N LYS A 55 -12.03 25.64 19.46
CA LYS A 55 -12.09 24.38 18.70
C LYS A 55 -10.73 24.07 18.07
N SER A 56 -9.76 23.71 18.90
CA SER A 56 -8.49 23.18 18.40
C SER A 56 -8.70 21.76 17.85
N PRO A 57 -8.35 21.48 16.58
CA PRO A 57 -8.18 20.10 16.13
C PRO A 57 -7.15 19.45 17.06
N GLY A 58 -7.53 18.42 17.81
CA GLY A 58 -6.64 17.77 18.76
C GLY A 58 -5.39 17.19 18.09
N VAL A 59 -4.43 16.73 18.90
CA VAL A 59 -3.16 16.10 18.48
C VAL A 59 -3.36 15.08 17.34
N THR A 60 -4.50 14.38 17.34
CA THR A 60 -4.89 13.44 16.28
C THR A 60 -4.91 14.06 14.88
N GLY A 61 -5.49 15.24 14.71
CA GLY A 61 -5.63 15.88 13.39
C GLY A 61 -4.32 16.44 12.85
N PHE A 62 -3.46 16.95 13.73
CA PHE A 62 -2.21 17.61 13.33
C PHE A 62 -1.00 16.69 13.27
N VAL A 63 -0.98 15.59 14.02
CA VAL A 63 0.16 14.68 14.04
C VAL A 63 -0.18 13.37 13.34
N VAL A 64 -1.31 12.76 13.68
CA VAL A 64 -1.64 11.40 13.21
C VAL A 64 -1.97 11.43 11.72
N THR A 65 -2.98 12.19 11.30
CA THR A 65 -3.40 12.23 9.89
C THR A 65 -2.27 12.61 8.92
N PRO A 66 -1.43 13.64 9.20
CA PRO A 66 -0.29 13.96 8.34
C PRO A 66 0.77 12.86 8.30
N THR A 67 1.01 12.15 9.40
CA THR A 67 1.93 11.00 9.41
C THR A 67 1.49 9.91 8.42
N TYR A 68 0.21 9.53 8.42
CA TYR A 68 -0.32 8.56 7.45
C TYR A 68 -0.35 9.11 6.02
N SER A 69 -0.58 10.41 5.85
CA SER A 69 -0.49 11.06 4.53
C SER A 69 0.93 10.95 3.95
N THR A 70 1.96 11.30 4.72
CA THR A 70 3.36 11.17 4.28
C THR A 70 3.76 9.71 4.06
N ALA A 71 3.29 8.80 4.93
CA ALA A 71 3.50 7.37 4.77
C ALA A 71 3.00 6.85 3.42
N SER A 72 1.86 7.35 2.93
CA SER A 72 1.30 6.93 1.64
C SER A 72 2.23 7.22 0.47
N ILE A 73 2.88 8.40 0.47
CA ILE A 73 3.78 8.84 -0.59
C ILE A 73 5.08 8.03 -0.56
N ILE A 74 5.67 7.84 0.63
CA ILE A 74 6.89 7.06 0.79
C ILE A 74 6.65 5.61 0.38
N LEU A 75 5.57 5.01 0.89
CA LEU A 75 5.28 3.60 0.64
C LEU A 75 4.85 3.33 -0.81
N MET A 76 4.29 4.31 -1.51
CA MET A 76 4.05 4.25 -2.96
C MET A 76 5.33 3.92 -3.74
N MET A 77 6.49 4.46 -3.32
CA MET A 77 7.78 4.20 -3.95
C MET A 77 8.37 2.85 -3.53
N ILE A 78 8.09 2.43 -2.29
CA ILE A 78 8.66 1.23 -1.69
C ILE A 78 7.94 -0.06 -2.13
N ILE A 79 6.63 -0.01 -2.34
CA ILE A 79 5.84 -1.18 -2.75
C ILE A 79 6.36 -1.81 -4.05
N PRO A 80 6.65 -1.04 -5.12
CA PRO A 80 7.31 -1.55 -6.31
C PRO A 80 8.58 -2.33 -6.01
N VAL A 81 9.44 -1.83 -5.12
CA VAL A 81 10.70 -2.49 -4.73
C VAL A 81 10.44 -3.81 -4.00
N LEU A 82 9.41 -3.88 -3.16
CA LEU A 82 9.06 -5.09 -2.43
C LEU A 82 8.46 -6.17 -3.34
N ALA A 83 7.60 -5.78 -4.29
CA ALA A 83 6.82 -6.71 -5.11
C ALA A 83 7.41 -7.00 -6.51
N MET A 84 8.42 -6.25 -6.98
CA MET A 84 9.01 -6.45 -8.32
C MET A 84 9.55 -7.86 -8.58
N ASN A 85 10.08 -8.53 -7.54
CA ASN A 85 10.69 -9.85 -7.65
C ASN A 85 9.70 -11.02 -7.46
N SER A 86 8.41 -10.71 -7.25
CA SER A 86 7.38 -11.71 -6.87
C SER A 86 7.27 -12.89 -7.84
N PHE A 87 7.31 -12.64 -9.15
CA PHE A 87 7.23 -13.67 -10.20
C PHE A 87 8.59 -14.09 -10.78
N GLN A 88 9.61 -13.27 -10.63
CA GLN A 88 10.92 -13.54 -11.24
C GLN A 88 11.70 -14.63 -10.56
N ARG A 89 11.52 -14.79 -9.25
CA ARG A 89 12.10 -15.90 -8.49
C ARG A 89 11.70 -17.25 -9.07
N GLU A 90 10.43 -17.36 -9.48
CA GLU A 90 9.91 -18.59 -10.09
C GLU A 90 10.40 -18.79 -11.52
N ARG A 91 10.69 -17.69 -12.24
CA ARG A 91 11.22 -17.70 -13.61
C ARG A 91 12.73 -18.02 -13.66
N HIS A 92 13.52 -17.50 -12.72
CA HIS A 92 14.99 -17.65 -12.70
C HIS A 92 15.43 -19.02 -12.15
N ASP A 93 14.71 -19.60 -11.20
CA ASP A 93 15.04 -20.91 -10.61
C ASP A 93 14.62 -22.11 -11.51
N GLY A 94 14.22 -21.87 -12.77
CA GLY A 94 13.73 -22.92 -13.67
C GLY A 94 12.40 -23.57 -13.24
N ARG A 95 11.77 -23.05 -12.17
CA ARG A 95 10.52 -23.57 -11.61
C ARG A 95 9.29 -23.26 -12.44
N THR A 96 9.37 -22.41 -13.45
CA THR A 96 8.29 -22.20 -14.43
C THR A 96 7.85 -23.49 -15.10
N ILE A 97 8.78 -24.43 -15.35
CA ILE A 97 8.45 -25.74 -15.93
C ILE A 97 7.71 -26.62 -14.90
N LEU A 98 8.06 -26.53 -13.61
CA LEU A 98 7.40 -27.27 -12.52
C LEU A 98 6.04 -26.66 -12.13
N LEU A 99 5.86 -25.34 -12.23
CA LEU A 99 4.59 -24.65 -12.00
C LEU A 99 3.64 -24.78 -13.20
N ALA A 100 4.16 -24.91 -14.43
CA ALA A 100 3.38 -25.27 -15.61
C ALA A 100 2.93 -26.75 -15.56
N ALA A 101 3.79 -27.64 -15.04
CA ALA A 101 3.45 -29.05 -14.83
C ALA A 101 2.61 -29.31 -13.56
N ALA A 102 2.54 -28.37 -12.61
CA ALA A 102 1.75 -28.53 -11.40
C ALA A 102 0.25 -28.32 -11.69
N PRO A 103 -0.64 -29.23 -11.23
CA PRO A 103 -2.10 -29.11 -11.37
C PRO A 103 -2.66 -28.07 -10.38
N LEU A 104 -2.15 -26.85 -10.45
CA LEU A 104 -2.55 -25.70 -9.64
C LEU A 104 -3.13 -24.65 -10.57
N GLN A 105 -4.37 -24.24 -10.31
CA GLN A 105 -5.00 -23.13 -11.03
C GLN A 105 -4.17 -21.86 -10.85
N SER A 106 -4.01 -21.09 -11.93
CA SER A 106 -3.29 -19.80 -11.95
C SER A 106 -3.83 -18.83 -10.89
N SER A 107 -5.14 -18.90 -10.62
CA SER A 107 -5.82 -18.16 -9.55
C SER A 107 -5.20 -18.39 -8.17
N HIS A 108 -4.84 -19.62 -7.82
CA HIS A 108 -4.29 -19.93 -6.52
C HIS A 108 -2.88 -19.36 -6.30
N ILE A 109 -2.08 -19.27 -7.36
CA ILE A 109 -0.71 -18.73 -7.32
C ILE A 109 -0.77 -17.22 -7.09
N VAL A 110 -1.54 -16.51 -7.92
CA VAL A 110 -1.67 -15.05 -7.84
C VAL A 110 -2.27 -14.63 -6.50
N LEU A 111 -3.37 -15.28 -6.08
CA LEU A 111 -4.01 -14.97 -4.79
C LEU A 111 -3.10 -15.31 -3.60
N GLY A 112 -2.33 -16.40 -3.67
CA GLY A 112 -1.37 -16.75 -2.63
C GLY A 112 -0.29 -15.68 -2.45
N LYS A 113 0.33 -15.25 -3.56
CA LYS A 113 1.35 -14.19 -3.54
C LYS A 113 0.80 -12.86 -3.04
N PHE A 114 -0.39 -12.49 -3.52
CA PHE A 114 -1.07 -11.28 -3.07
C PHE A 114 -1.36 -11.31 -1.57
N LEU A 115 -1.88 -12.42 -1.03
CA LEU A 115 -2.16 -12.54 0.40
C LEU A 115 -0.90 -12.49 1.26
N GLY A 116 0.21 -13.10 0.80
CA GLY A 116 1.50 -13.00 1.48
C GLY A 116 2.02 -11.56 1.56
N LEU A 117 1.90 -10.81 0.46
CA LEU A 117 2.21 -9.38 0.42
C LEU A 117 1.26 -8.55 1.29
N CYS A 118 -0.04 -8.83 1.28
CA CYS A 118 -1.03 -8.14 2.10
C CYS A 118 -0.71 -8.26 3.59
N LEU A 119 -0.32 -9.46 4.02
CA LEU A 119 0.08 -9.71 5.39
C LEU A 119 1.33 -8.87 5.70
N PHE A 120 2.36 -8.91 4.85
CA PHE A 120 3.61 -8.15 5.06
C PHE A 120 3.37 -6.65 5.17
N LEU A 121 2.51 -6.11 4.30
CA LEU A 121 2.11 -4.71 4.34
C LEU A 121 1.28 -4.38 5.60
N ALA A 122 0.48 -5.32 6.11
CA ALA A 122 -0.21 -5.14 7.40
C ALA A 122 0.80 -4.99 8.55
N LEU A 123 1.91 -5.75 8.53
CA LEU A 123 2.98 -5.61 9.50
C LEU A 123 3.66 -4.22 9.40
N VAL A 124 3.93 -3.74 8.19
CA VAL A 124 4.50 -2.39 7.99
C VAL A 124 3.57 -1.31 8.55
N VAL A 125 2.28 -1.36 8.23
CA VAL A 125 1.28 -0.42 8.76
C VAL A 125 1.18 -0.52 10.28
N PHE A 126 1.23 -1.72 10.82
CA PHE A 126 1.21 -1.94 12.28
C PHE A 126 2.40 -1.26 12.96
N VAL A 127 3.61 -1.43 12.44
CA VAL A 127 4.81 -0.78 12.99
C VAL A 127 4.72 0.75 12.91
N ILE A 128 4.21 1.31 11.80
CA ILE A 128 3.97 2.75 11.67
C ILE A 128 2.92 3.21 12.70
N SER A 129 1.86 2.43 12.92
CA SER A 129 0.76 2.74 13.84
C SER A 129 1.20 2.75 15.31
N LEU A 130 2.30 2.05 15.66
CA LEU A 130 2.86 2.09 17.01
C LEU A 130 3.42 3.48 17.36
N MET A 131 3.88 4.27 16.38
CA MET A 131 4.41 5.62 16.67
C MET A 131 3.31 6.56 17.17
N PRO A 132 2.17 6.77 16.46
CA PRO A 132 1.04 7.52 17.00
C PRO A 132 0.48 6.91 18.29
N LEU A 133 0.50 5.59 18.44
CA LEU A 133 -0.02 4.96 19.66
C LEU A 133 0.79 5.35 20.91
N SER A 134 2.09 5.62 20.76
CA SER A 134 2.96 6.08 21.86
C SER A 134 2.52 7.43 22.46
N LEU A 135 1.91 8.31 21.65
CA LEU A 135 1.40 9.61 22.11
C LEU A 135 0.24 9.48 23.12
N ARG A 136 -0.39 8.31 23.25
CA ARG A 136 -1.47 8.10 24.24
C ARG A 136 -1.01 8.29 25.68
N LEU A 137 0.29 8.19 25.93
CA LEU A 137 0.89 8.46 27.24
C LEU A 137 0.86 9.96 27.60
N GLY A 138 0.78 10.85 26.61
CA GLY A 138 0.85 12.31 26.80
C GLY A 138 -0.36 13.10 26.31
N ALA A 139 -1.22 12.53 25.46
CA ALA A 139 -2.38 13.23 24.91
C ALA A 139 -3.57 12.29 24.60
N PRO A 140 -4.83 12.79 24.69
CA PRO A 140 -5.98 12.03 24.24
C PRO A 140 -5.97 11.93 22.71
N ILE A 141 -5.83 10.70 22.21
CA ILE A 141 -5.92 10.38 20.79
C ILE A 141 -7.27 9.75 20.51
N ASP A 142 -7.90 10.17 19.41
CA ASP A 142 -9.07 9.48 18.90
C ASP A 142 -8.65 8.17 18.22
N LEU A 143 -8.93 7.06 18.91
CA LEU A 143 -8.65 5.70 18.44
C LEU A 143 -9.41 5.36 17.15
N VAL A 144 -10.59 5.92 16.94
CA VAL A 144 -11.38 5.67 15.73
C VAL A 144 -10.64 6.24 14.54
N THR A 145 -10.23 7.50 14.61
CA THR A 145 -9.43 8.14 13.55
C THR A 145 -8.13 7.39 13.29
N LEU A 146 -7.42 6.94 14.33
CA LEU A 146 -6.19 6.15 14.17
C LEU A 146 -6.43 4.83 13.42
N LEU A 147 -7.47 4.08 13.79
CA LEU A 147 -7.81 2.81 13.15
C LEU A 147 -8.25 3.01 11.70
N LEU A 148 -9.02 4.06 11.41
CA LEU A 148 -9.44 4.38 10.04
C LEU A 148 -8.27 4.81 9.16
N ASN A 149 -7.33 5.59 9.70
CA ASN A 149 -6.11 5.96 8.99
C ASN A 149 -5.24 4.73 8.69
N ALA A 150 -5.08 3.81 9.67
CA ALA A 150 -4.34 2.57 9.47
C ALA A 150 -5.00 1.65 8.44
N LEU A 151 -6.32 1.47 8.51
CA LEU A 151 -7.08 0.68 7.55
C LEU A 151 -7.04 1.29 6.15
N GLY A 152 -7.18 2.61 6.04
CA GLY A 152 -7.09 3.32 4.77
C GLY A 152 -5.71 3.21 4.14
N LEU A 153 -4.66 3.31 4.96
CA LEU A 153 -3.29 3.13 4.47
C LEU A 153 -3.13 1.68 3.98
N TRP A 154 -3.53 0.70 4.78
CA TRP A 154 -3.43 -0.71 4.37
C TRP A 154 -4.16 -1.02 3.06
N LEU A 155 -5.39 -0.52 2.87
CA LEU A 155 -6.16 -0.64 1.61
C LEU A 155 -5.44 -0.02 0.41
N LEU A 156 -4.85 1.16 0.60
CA LEU A 156 -4.06 1.83 -0.42
C LEU A 156 -2.82 0.99 -0.80
N LEU A 157 -2.09 0.48 0.20
CA LEU A 157 -0.89 -0.31 -0.01
C LEU A 157 -1.19 -1.61 -0.77
N ILE A 158 -2.24 -2.33 -0.40
CA ILE A 158 -2.60 -3.57 -1.11
C ILE A 158 -3.10 -3.28 -2.54
N SER A 159 -3.69 -2.11 -2.79
CA SER A 159 -4.06 -1.69 -4.14
C SER A 159 -2.83 -1.43 -5.01
N PHE A 160 -1.83 -0.72 -4.49
CA PHE A 160 -0.54 -0.55 -5.15
C PHE A 160 0.16 -1.89 -5.38
N ALA A 161 0.10 -2.81 -4.40
CA ALA A 161 0.68 -4.14 -4.54
C ALA A 161 -0.01 -4.97 -5.64
N ALA A 162 -1.34 -4.86 -5.78
CA ALA A 162 -2.08 -5.53 -6.86
C ALA A 162 -1.64 -5.01 -8.25
N ILE A 163 -1.45 -3.68 -8.38
CA ILE A 163 -0.94 -3.06 -9.61
C ILE A 163 0.48 -3.57 -9.90
N THR A 164 1.39 -3.51 -8.93
CA THR A 164 2.77 -3.97 -9.11
C THR A 164 2.83 -5.46 -9.45
N LEU A 165 2.01 -6.30 -8.83
CA LEU A 165 1.94 -7.73 -9.15
C LEU A 165 1.55 -7.97 -10.61
N TYR A 166 0.56 -7.23 -11.11
CA TYR A 166 0.17 -7.32 -12.51
C TYR A 166 1.32 -6.93 -13.46
N LEU A 167 2.01 -5.84 -13.15
CA LEU A 167 3.16 -5.40 -13.96
C LEU A 167 4.33 -6.38 -13.89
N ALA A 168 4.51 -7.04 -12.74
CA ALA A 168 5.48 -8.11 -12.54
C ALA A 168 5.14 -9.40 -13.31
N CYS A 169 3.85 -9.66 -13.58
CA CYS A 169 3.45 -10.75 -14.48
C CYS A 169 3.90 -10.46 -15.92
N ILE A 170 3.62 -9.25 -16.42
CA ILE A 170 3.91 -8.86 -17.80
C ILE A 170 5.41 -8.74 -18.05
N SER A 171 6.14 -8.18 -17.10
CA SER A 171 7.55 -7.85 -17.27
C SER A 171 8.45 -9.00 -16.83
N LYS A 172 9.45 -9.34 -17.66
CA LYS A 172 10.42 -10.38 -17.33
C LYS A 172 11.57 -9.86 -16.45
N GLU A 173 11.88 -8.58 -16.57
CA GLU A 173 12.99 -7.93 -15.87
C GLU A 173 12.53 -7.13 -14.63
N PRO A 174 13.23 -7.23 -13.48
CA PRO A 174 12.85 -6.55 -12.23
C PRO A 174 12.90 -5.04 -12.38
N VAL A 175 13.92 -4.56 -13.07
CA VAL A 175 14.14 -3.13 -13.30
C VAL A 175 12.99 -2.52 -14.11
N ILE A 176 12.48 -3.24 -15.13
CA ILE A 176 11.33 -2.79 -15.94
C ILE A 176 10.05 -2.81 -15.11
N THR A 177 9.86 -3.86 -14.30
CA THR A 177 8.70 -3.96 -13.39
C THR A 177 8.67 -2.79 -12.41
N LEU A 178 9.83 -2.45 -11.85
CA LEU A 178 10.01 -1.35 -10.90
C LEU A 178 9.69 0.00 -11.56
N SER A 179 10.31 0.30 -12.70
CA SER A 179 10.12 1.58 -13.39
C SER A 179 8.68 1.78 -13.85
N LEU A 180 8.05 0.73 -14.40
CA LEU A 180 6.67 0.78 -14.86
C LEU A 180 5.70 0.95 -13.69
N SER A 181 5.94 0.26 -12.56
CA SER A 181 5.11 0.40 -11.37
C SER A 181 5.21 1.80 -10.77
N ILE A 182 6.42 2.33 -10.61
CA ILE A 182 6.62 3.70 -10.12
C ILE A 182 5.94 4.70 -11.08
N GLY A 183 6.11 4.54 -12.40
CA GLY A 183 5.47 5.40 -13.39
C GLY A 183 3.95 5.40 -13.30
N VAL A 184 3.32 4.22 -13.24
CA VAL A 184 1.86 4.09 -13.11
C VAL A 184 1.35 4.68 -11.79
N LEU A 185 2.03 4.40 -10.68
CA LEU A 185 1.63 4.92 -9.36
C LEU A 185 1.78 6.45 -9.29
N LEU A 186 2.85 7.00 -9.86
CA LEU A 186 3.04 8.46 -9.96
C LEU A 186 1.99 9.12 -10.85
N LEU A 187 1.60 8.50 -11.98
CA LEU A 187 0.52 9.02 -12.82
C LEU A 187 -0.81 9.06 -12.07
N LEU A 188 -1.15 8.00 -11.33
CA LEU A 188 -2.35 7.98 -10.48
C LEU A 188 -2.32 9.08 -9.40
N TRP A 189 -1.14 9.37 -8.87
CA TRP A 189 -0.96 10.46 -7.90
C TRP A 189 -1.09 11.84 -8.55
N LEU A 190 -0.53 12.05 -9.75
CA LEU A 190 -0.62 13.31 -10.49
C LEU A 190 -2.05 13.65 -10.92
N VAL A 191 -2.86 12.64 -11.26
CA VAL A 191 -4.29 12.80 -11.58
C VAL A 191 -5.06 13.37 -10.40
N ASP A 192 -4.69 13.03 -9.16
CA ASP A 192 -5.30 13.64 -7.98
C ASP A 192 -4.90 15.11 -7.85
N TRP A 193 -3.62 15.40 -8.04
CA TRP A 193 -3.10 16.76 -7.90
C TRP A 193 -3.74 17.74 -8.90
N SER A 194 -3.92 17.32 -10.16
CA SER A 194 -4.59 18.15 -11.17
C SER A 194 -6.07 18.41 -10.84
N SER A 195 -6.74 17.47 -10.19
CA SER A 195 -8.14 17.63 -9.77
C SER A 195 -8.32 18.66 -8.63
N HIS A 196 -7.26 18.95 -7.86
CA HIS A 196 -7.27 19.95 -6.79
C HIS A 196 -6.95 21.37 -7.26
N THR A 197 -6.21 21.52 -8.36
CA THR A 197 -5.78 22.84 -8.88
C THR A 197 -6.78 23.47 -9.84
N GLY A 198 -7.90 22.79 -10.15
CA GLY A 198 -8.95 23.30 -11.02
C GLY A 198 -8.55 23.45 -12.50
N LEU A 199 -7.37 22.91 -12.88
CA LEU A 199 -6.84 22.99 -14.24
C LEU A 199 -7.60 22.12 -15.24
N ASP A 200 -8.34 21.11 -14.77
CA ASP A 200 -9.23 20.27 -15.57
C ASP A 200 -10.42 19.84 -14.71
N ASP A 201 -11.62 20.34 -15.01
CA ASP A 201 -12.87 19.91 -14.37
C ASP A 201 -13.36 18.56 -14.90
N ASN A 202 -12.44 17.66 -15.27
CA ASN A 202 -12.75 16.35 -15.79
C ASN A 202 -13.29 15.46 -14.66
N ALA A 203 -14.62 15.32 -14.62
CA ALA A 203 -15.31 14.45 -13.67
C ALA A 203 -14.75 13.01 -13.69
N PHE A 204 -14.28 12.53 -14.85
CA PHE A 204 -13.66 11.21 -15.00
C PHE A 204 -12.34 11.07 -14.24
N ALA A 205 -11.48 12.10 -14.27
CA ALA A 205 -10.23 12.14 -13.50
C ALA A 205 -10.51 12.12 -11.99
N ARG A 206 -11.58 12.79 -11.54
CA ARG A 206 -12.03 12.79 -10.14
C ARG A 206 -12.56 11.43 -9.65
N TYR A 207 -13.01 10.56 -10.54
CA TYR A 207 -13.44 9.18 -10.20
C TYR A 207 -12.27 8.19 -10.23
N LEU A 208 -11.22 8.46 -11.02
CA LEU A 208 -10.02 7.61 -11.10
C LEU A 208 -9.00 7.91 -9.98
N SER A 209 -9.17 9.01 -9.23
CA SER A 209 -8.25 9.39 -8.17
C SER A 209 -8.34 8.45 -6.97
N ILE A 210 -7.36 7.55 -6.84
CA ILE A 210 -7.17 6.71 -5.66
C ILE A 210 -6.89 7.53 -4.40
N MET A 211 -6.24 8.67 -4.55
CA MET A 211 -5.81 9.50 -3.44
C MET A 211 -7.00 10.25 -2.83
N LYS A 212 -8.01 10.64 -3.61
CA LYS A 212 -9.26 11.20 -3.10
C LYS A 212 -9.99 10.24 -2.15
N HIS A 213 -10.15 8.98 -2.56
CA HIS A 213 -10.75 7.94 -1.72
C HIS A 213 -9.92 7.68 -0.46
N TYR A 214 -8.59 7.74 -0.55
CA TYR A 214 -7.71 7.66 0.61
C TYR A 214 -7.84 8.87 1.55
N GLN A 215 -7.95 10.09 1.03
CA GLN A 215 -8.13 11.31 1.83
C GLN A 215 -9.44 11.31 2.62
N ASN A 216 -10.51 10.69 2.09
CA ASN A 216 -11.76 10.51 2.83
C ASN A 216 -11.55 9.64 4.08
N LEU A 217 -10.81 8.54 3.93
CA LEU A 217 -10.46 7.65 5.04
C LEU A 217 -9.55 8.36 6.06
N LEU A 218 -8.59 9.17 5.58
CA LEU A 218 -7.72 9.99 6.43
C LEU A 218 -8.46 11.02 7.31
N LYS A 219 -9.65 11.45 6.87
CA LYS A 219 -10.55 12.35 7.60
C LYS A 219 -11.52 11.60 8.51
N ALA A 220 -11.25 10.32 8.79
CA ALA A 220 -12.10 9.42 9.57
C ALA A 220 -13.53 9.25 9.01
N ARG A 221 -13.72 9.44 7.70
CA ARG A 221 -15.01 9.24 7.02
C ARG A 221 -15.01 7.91 6.30
N LEU A 222 -15.63 6.89 6.91
CA LEU A 222 -15.89 5.63 6.24
C LEU A 222 -17.09 5.77 5.30
N ASN A 223 -16.83 5.80 3.99
CA ASN A 223 -17.86 5.66 2.98
C ASN A 223 -17.75 4.28 2.33
N SER A 224 -18.87 3.59 2.12
CA SER A 224 -18.91 2.31 1.42
C SER A 224 -18.37 2.41 -0.01
N MET A 225 -18.55 3.57 -0.65
CA MET A 225 -18.03 3.85 -1.99
C MET A 225 -16.50 3.76 -2.05
N ASP A 226 -15.79 4.22 -1.02
CA ASP A 226 -14.32 4.19 -0.99
C ASP A 226 -13.82 2.73 -0.88
N LEU A 227 -14.48 1.91 -0.05
CA LEU A 227 -14.15 0.49 0.10
C LEU A 227 -14.42 -0.30 -1.18
N VAL A 228 -15.55 -0.03 -1.84
CA VAL A 228 -15.90 -0.66 -3.12
C VAL A 228 -14.89 -0.25 -4.21
N TYR A 229 -14.44 1.01 -4.22
CA TYR A 229 -13.41 1.47 -5.14
C TYR A 229 -12.11 0.66 -4.97
N PHE A 230 -11.55 0.58 -3.76
CA PHE A 230 -10.33 -0.20 -3.52
C PHE A 230 -10.52 -1.69 -3.85
N ALA A 231 -11.64 -2.29 -3.44
CA ALA A 231 -11.94 -3.69 -3.75
C ALA A 231 -12.04 -3.94 -5.26
N SER A 232 -12.68 -3.04 -6.01
CA SER A 232 -12.80 -3.14 -7.47
C SER A 232 -11.44 -3.03 -8.16
N LEU A 233 -10.58 -2.12 -7.69
CA LEU A 233 -9.26 -1.90 -8.25
C LEU A 233 -8.36 -3.12 -8.02
N ILE A 234 -8.33 -3.64 -6.78
CA ILE A 234 -7.62 -4.87 -6.41
C ILE A 234 -8.14 -6.03 -7.26
N GLY A 235 -9.45 -6.22 -7.33
CA GLY A 235 -10.09 -7.29 -8.10
C GLY A 235 -9.74 -7.23 -9.58
N LEU A 236 -9.74 -6.04 -10.19
CA LEU A 236 -9.37 -5.82 -11.59
C LEU A 236 -7.92 -6.26 -11.86
N PHE A 237 -6.95 -5.77 -11.09
CA PHE A 237 -5.54 -6.08 -11.33
C PHE A 237 -5.20 -7.55 -11.01
N LEU A 238 -5.84 -8.14 -10.00
CA LEU A 238 -5.70 -9.58 -9.73
C LEU A 238 -6.31 -10.41 -10.87
N PHE A 239 -7.49 -10.04 -11.36
CA PHE A 239 -8.12 -10.72 -12.49
C PHE A 239 -7.25 -10.65 -13.76
N LEU A 240 -6.70 -9.47 -14.07
CA LEU A 240 -5.77 -9.29 -15.19
C LEU A 240 -4.50 -10.12 -15.02
N SER A 241 -3.97 -10.22 -13.79
CA SER A 241 -2.81 -11.05 -13.48
C SER A 241 -3.08 -12.53 -13.71
N ILE A 242 -4.25 -13.02 -13.30
CA ILE A 242 -4.67 -14.43 -13.50
C ILE A 242 -4.82 -14.72 -14.99
N ARG A 243 -5.54 -13.87 -15.71
CA ARG A 243 -5.76 -14.02 -17.16
C ARG A 243 -4.45 -13.99 -17.96
N HIS A 244 -3.50 -13.16 -17.55
CA HIS A 244 -2.19 -13.11 -18.18
C HIS A 244 -1.43 -14.43 -17.98
N LEU A 245 -1.42 -14.96 -16.75
CA LEU A 245 -0.74 -16.20 -16.42
C LEU A 245 -1.38 -17.43 -17.09
N GLU A 246 -2.72 -17.46 -17.23
CA GLU A 246 -3.44 -18.49 -18.00
C GLU A 246 -3.01 -18.48 -19.47
N ARG A 247 -2.97 -17.31 -20.11
CA ARG A 247 -2.54 -17.17 -21.51
C ARG A 247 -1.08 -17.55 -21.73
N GLU A 248 -0.19 -17.27 -20.78
CA GLU A 248 1.20 -17.74 -20.87
C GLU A 248 1.29 -19.27 -20.84
N ARG A 249 0.47 -19.93 -20.02
CA ARG A 249 0.44 -21.40 -19.92
C ARG A 249 -0.10 -22.09 -21.17
N GLU A 250 -1.11 -21.50 -21.83
CA GLU A 250 -1.67 -22.04 -23.08
C GLU A 250 -0.70 -22.01 -24.25
N ARG A 251 0.39 -21.22 -24.17
CA ARG A 251 1.38 -21.07 -25.24
C ARG A 251 2.57 -22.02 -25.12
N VAL A 252 2.70 -22.74 -24.00
CA VAL A 252 3.77 -23.71 -23.72
C VAL A 252 3.27 -25.11 -24.03
#